data_AF-Q63BI3-F1
#
_entry.id   AF-Q63BI3-F1
#
_cell.length_a   1.000
_cell.length_b   1.000
_cell.length_c   1.000
_cell.angle_alpha   90.00
_cell.angle_beta   90.00
_cell.angle_gamma   90.00
#
_symmetry.space_group_name_H-M   'P 1'
#
loop_
_entity.id
_entity.type
_entity.pdbx_description
1 polymer ?
#
loop_
_entity_poly.entity_id
_entity_poly.type
_entity_poly.pdbx_seq_one_letter_code
_entity_poly.pdbx_strand_id
1 'polypeptide(L)'
;MLLKTIYCKVEEEKKELFSMAQEKWRDIQHLDGFYGQFGGWNENEACVFTLWEDRNAYQSFMNGAHDTIYLNSNQEDTFLSCEIELFQTLYDIAEVSLKDVVTEGSFIRAAVCDVKEEKEKQFLHKQETIWNKGMENIKGMLGGVVGKSLKNENRYIVLTYWKDEKAHQHYVEEIFPELYKLANIHEDIEDIRGKQAVCKEEWLVY
;
A
#
# COMPACT_ATOMS: atom_id res chain seq x y z
N MET A 1 9.19 -5.60 -8.64
CA MET A 1 7.73 -5.49 -8.54
C MET A 1 7.32 -4.02 -8.56
N LEU A 2 6.15 -3.70 -9.08
CA LEU A 2 5.50 -2.42 -8.88
C LEU A 2 4.39 -2.55 -7.85
N LEU A 3 4.26 -1.52 -7.03
CA LEU A 3 3.14 -1.30 -6.13
C LEU A 3 2.33 -0.12 -6.66
N LYS A 4 1.05 -0.32 -6.92
CA LYS A 4 0.09 0.77 -7.17
C LYS A 4 -0.73 1.01 -5.93
N THR A 5 -0.87 2.26 -5.52
CA THR A 5 -1.81 2.68 -4.48
C THR A 5 -2.96 3.44 -5.10
N ILE A 6 -4.15 3.24 -4.57
CA ILE A 6 -5.39 3.91 -4.97
C ILE A 6 -6.10 4.33 -3.68
N TYR A 7 -6.19 5.63 -3.44
CA TYR A 7 -6.88 6.20 -2.29
C TYR A 7 -8.07 7.01 -2.77
N CYS A 8 -9.28 6.51 -2.59
CA CYS A 8 -10.48 7.22 -3.01
C CYS A 8 -11.28 7.70 -1.79
N LYS A 9 -11.69 8.98 -1.80
CA LYS A 9 -12.62 9.53 -0.80
C LYS A 9 -14.04 9.23 -1.23
N VAL A 10 -14.83 8.62 -0.36
CA VAL A 10 -16.16 8.11 -0.66
C VAL A 10 -17.15 8.66 0.37
N GLU A 11 -18.29 9.17 -0.09
CA GLU A 11 -19.37 9.57 0.81
C GLU A 11 -19.94 8.35 1.52
N GLU A 12 -20.35 8.47 2.79
CA GLU A 12 -20.84 7.34 3.58
C GLU A 12 -21.99 6.61 2.87
N GLU A 13 -22.91 7.34 2.21
CA GLU A 13 -24.03 6.72 1.49
C GLU A 13 -23.62 5.94 0.24
N LYS A 14 -22.39 6.14 -0.27
CA LYS A 14 -21.87 5.49 -1.48
C LYS A 14 -20.91 4.34 -1.20
N LYS A 15 -20.56 4.05 0.06
CA LYS A 15 -19.56 3.00 0.40
C LYS A 15 -19.98 1.61 -0.06
N GLU A 16 -21.26 1.29 0.00
CA GLU A 16 -21.78 0.01 -0.51
C GLU A 16 -21.63 -0.07 -2.03
N LEU A 17 -22.04 0.97 -2.76
CA LEU A 17 -21.88 1.06 -4.22
C LEU A 17 -20.40 0.98 -4.64
N PHE A 18 -19.52 1.68 -3.93
CA PHE A 18 -18.08 1.62 -4.15
C PHE A 18 -17.56 0.19 -3.96
N SER A 19 -17.97 -0.48 -2.88
CA SER A 19 -17.52 -1.85 -2.57
C SER A 19 -17.97 -2.84 -3.64
N MET A 20 -19.23 -2.76 -4.08
CA MET A 20 -19.76 -3.60 -5.16
C MET A 20 -19.04 -3.35 -6.50
N ALA A 21 -18.66 -2.10 -6.78
CA ALA A 21 -17.87 -1.78 -7.96
C ALA A 21 -16.43 -2.33 -7.84
N GLN A 22 -15.83 -2.23 -6.64
CA GLN A 22 -14.48 -2.72 -6.35
C GLN A 22 -14.37 -4.24 -6.51
N GLU A 23 -15.39 -5.00 -6.11
CA GLU A 23 -15.46 -6.47 -6.27
C GLU A 23 -15.39 -6.92 -7.73
N LYS A 24 -15.89 -6.10 -8.68
CA LYS A 24 -15.87 -6.43 -10.11
C LYS A 24 -14.46 -6.36 -10.70
N TRP A 25 -13.49 -5.79 -10.00
CA TRP A 25 -12.09 -5.82 -10.41
C TRP A 25 -11.46 -7.22 -10.36
N ARG A 26 -12.14 -8.23 -9.81
CA ARG A 26 -11.72 -9.64 -9.84
C ARG A 26 -11.28 -10.16 -11.22
N ASP A 27 -11.79 -9.58 -12.30
CA ASP A 27 -11.42 -9.96 -13.67
C ASP A 27 -9.93 -9.73 -13.98
N ILE A 28 -9.24 -8.91 -13.18
CA ILE A 28 -7.80 -8.64 -13.29
C ILE A 28 -6.93 -9.86 -12.94
N GLN A 29 -7.46 -10.86 -12.22
CA GLN A 29 -6.72 -12.04 -11.74
C GLN A 29 -6.09 -12.88 -12.87
N HIS A 30 -6.61 -12.75 -14.09
CA HIS A 30 -6.17 -13.54 -15.24
C HIS A 30 -5.09 -12.84 -16.08
N LEU A 31 -4.63 -11.67 -15.67
CA LEU A 31 -3.65 -10.90 -16.42
C LEU A 31 -2.22 -11.33 -16.07
N ASP A 32 -1.41 -11.55 -17.11
CA ASP A 32 0.00 -11.88 -16.95
C ASP A 32 0.74 -10.79 -16.16
N GLY A 33 1.53 -11.22 -15.17
CA GLY A 33 2.32 -10.34 -14.31
C GLY A 33 1.50 -9.58 -13.25
N PHE A 34 0.23 -9.91 -13.04
CA PHE A 34 -0.51 -9.47 -11.86
C PHE A 34 -0.21 -10.38 -10.67
N TYR A 35 0.18 -9.80 -9.53
CA TYR A 35 0.52 -10.56 -8.31
C TYR A 35 -0.52 -10.46 -7.21
N GLY A 36 -1.48 -9.54 -7.32
CA GLY A 36 -2.60 -9.45 -6.39
C GLY A 36 -3.14 -8.05 -6.18
N GLN A 37 -4.36 -8.00 -5.66
CA GLN A 37 -5.05 -6.82 -5.17
C GLN A 37 -5.51 -7.07 -3.75
N PHE A 38 -5.34 -6.09 -2.88
CA PHE A 38 -5.80 -6.13 -1.50
C PHE A 38 -6.07 -4.70 -1.03
N GLY A 39 -6.89 -4.55 0.00
CA GLY A 39 -7.28 -3.23 0.46
C GLY A 39 -8.57 -3.25 1.25
N GLY A 40 -9.00 -2.07 1.67
CA GLY A 40 -10.22 -1.90 2.44
C GLY A 40 -10.43 -0.47 2.88
N TRP A 41 -11.11 -0.29 4.00
CA TRP A 41 -11.57 1.02 4.45
C TRP A 41 -10.71 1.59 5.57
N ASN A 42 -10.53 2.91 5.53
CA ASN A 42 -10.17 3.74 6.66
C ASN A 42 -11.14 4.91 6.73
N GLU A 43 -12.09 4.83 7.66
CA GLU A 43 -13.24 5.72 7.73
C GLU A 43 -13.98 5.77 6.38
N ASN A 44 -13.90 6.92 5.69
CA ASN A 44 -14.54 7.22 4.42
C ASN A 44 -13.57 7.18 3.23
N GLU A 45 -12.36 6.67 3.45
CA GLU A 45 -11.35 6.50 2.41
C GLU A 45 -11.18 5.01 2.09
N ALA A 46 -11.38 4.67 0.81
CA ALA A 46 -11.05 3.37 0.28
C ALA A 46 -9.56 3.35 -0.08
N CYS A 47 -8.81 2.42 0.50
CA CYS A 47 -7.40 2.19 0.22
C CYS A 47 -7.25 0.86 -0.50
N VAL A 48 -6.87 0.89 -1.78
CA VAL A 48 -6.66 -0.29 -2.61
C VAL A 48 -5.21 -0.32 -3.08
N PHE A 49 -4.61 -1.51 -3.04
CA PHE A 49 -3.23 -1.77 -3.42
C PHE A 49 -3.22 -2.87 -4.47
N THR A 50 -2.42 -2.71 -5.53
CA THR A 50 -2.17 -3.78 -6.50
C THR A 50 -0.69 -3.98 -6.74
N LEU A 51 -0.30 -5.24 -6.92
CA LEU A 51 1.06 -5.68 -7.13
C LEU A 51 1.24 -6.21 -8.54
N TRP A 52 2.33 -5.79 -9.18
CA TRP A 52 2.62 -6.16 -10.57
C TRP A 52 4.08 -6.57 -10.70
N GLU A 53 4.35 -7.57 -11.53
CA GLU A 53 5.70 -8.05 -11.82
C GLU A 53 6.66 -6.91 -12.16
N ASP A 54 6.28 -6.11 -13.15
CA ASP A 54 7.05 -4.97 -13.62
C ASP A 54 6.17 -3.91 -14.32
N ARG A 55 6.85 -2.91 -14.90
CA ARG A 55 6.20 -1.83 -15.65
C ARG A 55 5.56 -2.30 -16.96
N ASN A 56 6.09 -3.34 -17.60
CA ASN A 56 5.57 -3.83 -18.87
C ASN A 56 4.24 -4.58 -18.66
N ALA A 57 4.16 -5.41 -17.63
CA ALA A 57 2.92 -6.07 -17.22
C ALA A 57 1.84 -5.03 -16.89
N TYR A 58 2.17 -4.05 -16.06
CA TYR A 58 1.25 -2.95 -15.73
C TYR A 58 0.80 -2.16 -16.97
N GLN A 59 1.72 -1.80 -17.87
CA GLN A 59 1.37 -1.05 -19.07
C GLN A 59 0.50 -1.87 -20.03
N SER A 60 0.73 -3.18 -20.12
CA SER A 60 -0.10 -4.09 -20.92
C SER A 60 -1.53 -4.14 -20.40
N PHE A 61 -1.71 -4.18 -19.08
CA PHE A 61 -3.01 -4.03 -18.44
C PHE A 61 -3.67 -2.69 -18.78
N MET A 62 -2.94 -1.58 -18.63
CA MET A 62 -3.47 -0.23 -18.93
C MET A 62 -3.91 -0.08 -20.39
N ASN A 63 -3.19 -0.69 -21.33
CA ASN A 63 -3.49 -0.60 -22.75
C ASN A 63 -4.59 -1.57 -23.22
N GLY A 64 -4.90 -2.59 -22.42
CA GLY A 64 -5.80 -3.68 -22.79
C GLY A 64 -7.07 -3.68 -21.96
N ALA A 65 -7.00 -4.29 -20.77
CA ALA A 65 -8.17 -4.63 -19.98
C ALA A 65 -8.69 -3.48 -19.10
N HIS A 66 -7.85 -2.49 -18.77
CA HIS A 66 -8.17 -1.45 -17.78
C HIS A 66 -9.50 -0.75 -18.06
N ASP A 67 -9.67 -0.12 -19.22
CA ASP A 67 -10.86 0.68 -19.51
C ASP A 67 -12.13 -0.17 -19.57
N THR A 68 -12.00 -1.42 -20.04
CA THR A 68 -13.13 -2.35 -20.07
C THR A 68 -13.59 -2.70 -18.64
N ILE A 69 -12.66 -3.05 -17.74
CA ILE A 69 -12.98 -3.36 -16.34
C ILE A 69 -13.53 -2.12 -15.63
N TYR A 70 -12.89 -0.96 -15.83
CA TYR A 70 -13.31 0.31 -15.24
C TYR A 70 -14.74 0.67 -15.63
N LEU A 71 -15.07 0.62 -16.93
CA LEU A 71 -16.43 0.88 -17.41
C LEU A 71 -17.44 -0.14 -16.89
N ASN A 72 -17.10 -1.44 -16.89
CA ASN A 72 -18.01 -2.49 -16.40
C ASN A 72 -18.23 -2.43 -14.87
N SER A 73 -17.25 -1.89 -14.13
CA SER A 73 -17.36 -1.75 -12.69
C SER A 73 -18.38 -0.69 -12.26
N ASN A 74 -18.55 0.37 -13.06
CA ASN A 74 -19.24 1.62 -12.70
C ASN A 74 -18.58 2.33 -11.49
N GLN A 75 -17.25 2.24 -11.35
CA GLN A 75 -16.54 2.83 -10.20
C GLN A 75 -16.58 4.36 -10.19
N GLU A 76 -16.61 5.02 -11.35
CA GLU A 76 -16.41 6.48 -11.49
C GLU A 76 -17.34 7.32 -10.60
N ASP A 77 -18.62 6.99 -10.53
CA ASP A 77 -19.62 7.79 -9.80
C ASP A 77 -19.69 7.45 -8.29
N THR A 78 -18.83 6.54 -7.82
CA THR A 78 -18.87 6.02 -6.44
C THR A 78 -17.94 6.76 -5.48
N PHE A 79 -17.07 7.65 -5.96
CA PHE A 79 -16.13 8.41 -5.13
C PHE A 79 -16.09 9.89 -5.50
N LEU A 80 -15.66 10.73 -4.55
CA LEU A 80 -15.52 12.19 -4.72
C LEU A 80 -14.19 12.57 -5.37
N SER A 81 -13.13 11.86 -5.00
CA SER A 81 -11.78 12.06 -5.50
C SER A 81 -11.02 10.76 -5.39
N CYS A 82 -10.09 10.51 -6.31
CA CYS A 82 -9.19 9.38 -6.18
C CYS A 82 -7.73 9.74 -6.51
N GLU A 83 -6.82 9.35 -5.62
CA GLU A 83 -5.39 9.54 -5.73
C GLU A 83 -4.74 8.21 -6.10
N ILE A 84 -4.10 8.15 -7.27
CA ILE A 84 -3.42 6.96 -7.77
C ILE A 84 -1.93 7.26 -7.92
N GLU A 85 -1.09 6.37 -7.41
CA GLU A 85 0.36 6.49 -7.53
C GLU A 85 1.02 5.12 -7.71
N LEU A 86 2.08 5.09 -8.52
CA LEU A 86 2.89 3.89 -8.76
C LEU A 86 4.25 4.04 -8.10
N PHE A 87 4.69 2.97 -7.47
CA PHE A 87 5.97 2.87 -6.79
C PHE A 87 6.74 1.67 -7.33
N GLN A 88 8.01 1.90 -7.64
CA GLN A 88 8.98 0.83 -7.84
C GLN A 88 9.39 0.29 -6.48
N THR A 89 9.13 -1.00 -6.20
CA THR A 89 9.63 -1.62 -4.96
C THR A 89 11.15 -1.68 -5.00
N LEU A 90 11.80 -1.26 -3.91
CA LEU A 90 13.25 -1.32 -3.74
C LEU A 90 13.67 -2.64 -3.07
N TYR A 91 13.00 -2.97 -1.97
CA TYR A 91 13.21 -4.20 -1.20
C TYR A 91 12.00 -4.50 -0.31
N ASP A 92 11.87 -5.77 0.07
CA ASP A 92 10.94 -6.23 1.10
C ASP A 92 11.48 -5.91 2.51
N ILE A 93 10.57 -5.62 3.45
CA ILE A 93 10.88 -5.31 4.85
C ILE A 93 11.15 -6.58 5.67
N ALA A 94 10.41 -7.65 5.35
CA ALA A 94 10.53 -8.95 6.00
C ALA A 94 11.14 -9.96 5.02
N GLU A 95 11.52 -11.14 5.54
CA GLU A 95 12.07 -12.22 4.73
C GLU A 95 11.06 -12.73 3.68
N VAL A 96 9.78 -12.77 4.03
CA VAL A 96 8.72 -13.17 3.11
C VAL A 96 8.29 -11.97 2.27
N SER A 97 8.24 -12.15 0.95
CA SER A 97 7.86 -11.08 0.03
C SER A 97 6.39 -10.70 0.19
N LEU A 98 6.08 -9.41 0.06
CA LEU A 98 4.71 -8.92 0.22
C LEU A 98 3.69 -9.64 -0.68
N LYS A 99 4.09 -9.99 -1.91
CA LYS A 99 3.22 -10.69 -2.87
C LYS A 99 2.79 -12.09 -2.41
N ASP A 100 3.58 -12.73 -1.54
CA ASP A 100 3.34 -14.10 -1.09
C ASP A 100 2.42 -14.15 0.13
N VAL A 101 2.23 -13.00 0.82
CA VAL A 101 1.42 -12.90 2.04
C VAL A 101 0.11 -12.14 1.87
N VAL A 102 -0.25 -11.72 0.64
CA VAL A 102 -1.45 -10.88 0.39
C VAL A 102 -2.77 -11.52 0.84
N THR A 103 -2.80 -12.84 1.01
CA THR A 103 -3.98 -13.60 1.46
C THR A 103 -4.00 -13.86 2.97
N GLU A 104 -2.93 -13.51 3.69
CA GLU A 104 -2.75 -13.88 5.10
C GLU A 104 -3.09 -12.75 6.08
N GLY A 105 -3.19 -11.52 5.59
CA GLY A 105 -3.38 -10.33 6.40
C GLY A 105 -4.80 -9.76 6.35
N SER A 106 -5.09 -8.90 7.32
CA SER A 106 -6.36 -8.15 7.35
C SER A 106 -6.18 -6.67 7.68
N PHE A 107 -4.94 -6.21 7.83
CA PHE A 107 -4.66 -4.81 8.13
C PHE A 107 -3.39 -4.30 7.41
N ILE A 108 -3.49 -3.13 6.78
CA ILE A 108 -2.39 -2.49 6.06
C ILE A 108 -2.10 -1.15 6.68
N ARG A 109 -0.82 -0.79 6.78
CA ARG A 109 -0.36 0.57 7.06
C ARG A 109 0.59 1.01 5.95
N ALA A 110 0.36 2.20 5.39
CA ALA A 110 1.25 2.83 4.42
C ALA A 110 1.66 4.23 4.87
N ALA A 111 2.95 4.52 4.87
CA ALA A 111 3.50 5.86 5.05
C ALA A 111 4.06 6.34 3.72
N VAL A 112 3.46 7.38 3.15
CA VAL A 112 3.98 8.07 1.96
C VAL A 112 4.82 9.24 2.44
N CYS A 113 6.12 9.20 2.17
CA CYS A 113 7.11 10.14 2.68
C CYS A 113 7.70 10.95 1.53
N ASP A 114 7.60 12.27 1.60
CA ASP A 114 8.39 13.17 0.77
C ASP A 114 9.72 13.44 1.52
N VAL A 115 10.81 12.95 0.95
CA VAL A 115 12.15 13.00 1.55
C VAL A 115 12.85 14.28 1.10
N LYS A 116 13.55 14.94 2.02
CA LYS A 116 14.30 16.17 1.72
C LYS A 116 15.38 15.89 0.68
N GLU A 117 15.71 16.91 -0.12
CA GLU A 117 16.82 16.83 -1.07
C GLU A 117 18.11 16.35 -0.38
N GLU A 118 18.85 15.48 -1.08
CA GLU A 118 20.09 14.84 -0.61
C GLU A 118 19.97 13.95 0.65
N LYS A 119 18.77 13.78 1.21
CA LYS A 119 18.53 12.94 2.39
C LYS A 119 18.14 11.50 2.09
N GLU A 120 17.97 11.14 0.83
CA GLU A 120 17.60 9.78 0.37
C GLU A 120 18.43 8.68 1.04
N LYS A 121 19.77 8.80 1.02
CA LYS A 121 20.65 7.78 1.63
C LYS A 121 20.42 7.64 3.13
N GLN A 122 20.22 8.76 3.83
CA GLN A 122 19.97 8.76 5.27
C GLN A 122 18.61 8.15 5.58
N PHE A 123 17.58 8.50 4.81
CA PHE A 123 16.23 7.93 4.92
C PHE A 123 16.23 6.41 4.73
N LEU A 124 16.80 5.92 3.63
CA LEU A 124 16.86 4.48 3.33
C LEU A 124 17.69 3.72 4.37
N HIS A 125 18.78 4.31 4.85
CA HIS A 125 19.56 3.71 5.94
C HIS A 125 18.74 3.56 7.21
N LYS A 126 17.98 4.59 7.61
CA LYS A 126 17.07 4.52 8.79
C LYS A 126 15.97 3.48 8.59
N GLN A 127 15.44 3.32 7.38
CA GLN A 127 14.50 2.23 7.06
C GLN A 127 15.12 0.88 7.39
N GLU A 128 16.30 0.57 6.86
CA GLU A 128 16.95 -0.72 7.05
C GLU A 128 17.39 -0.95 8.51
N THR A 129 17.98 0.04 9.17
CA THR A 129 18.66 -0.17 10.45
C THR A 129 17.81 0.09 11.68
N ILE A 130 16.74 0.87 11.56
CA ILE A 130 15.87 1.24 12.68
C ILE A 130 14.49 0.62 12.47
N TRP A 131 13.81 0.99 11.39
CA TRP A 131 12.40 0.61 11.18
C TRP A 131 12.25 -0.88 10.88
N ASN A 132 12.94 -1.40 9.86
CA ASN A 132 12.83 -2.80 9.46
C ASN A 132 13.27 -3.73 10.57
N LYS A 133 14.40 -3.46 11.23
CA LYS A 133 14.84 -4.22 12.41
C LYS A 133 13.84 -4.18 13.57
N GLY A 134 13.19 -3.03 13.77
CA GLY A 134 12.15 -2.87 14.76
C GLY A 134 10.86 -3.64 14.43
N MET A 135 10.66 -4.02 13.17
CA MET A 135 9.49 -4.77 12.70
C MET A 135 9.75 -6.27 12.45
N GLU A 136 11.00 -6.66 12.20
CA GLU A 136 11.42 -8.00 11.72
C GLU A 136 10.89 -9.16 12.58
N ASN A 137 10.75 -8.97 13.90
CA ASN A 137 10.33 -10.01 14.83
C ASN A 137 9.02 -9.68 15.56
N ILE A 138 8.24 -8.74 15.04
CA ILE A 138 6.98 -8.36 15.67
C ILE A 138 5.91 -9.38 15.34
N LYS A 139 5.31 -9.94 16.39
CA LYS A 139 4.23 -10.91 16.24
C LYS A 139 3.07 -10.31 15.45
N GLY A 140 2.79 -10.90 14.28
CA GLY A 140 1.69 -10.49 13.41
C GLY A 140 2.08 -9.51 12.30
N MET A 141 3.34 -9.07 12.23
CA MET A 141 3.90 -8.49 11.00
C MET A 141 4.09 -9.62 9.99
N LEU A 142 3.46 -9.51 8.81
CA LEU A 142 3.49 -10.55 7.79
C LEU A 142 4.50 -10.24 6.68
N GLY A 143 4.58 -8.97 6.30
CA GLY A 143 5.43 -8.53 5.20
C GLY A 143 5.28 -7.05 4.95
N GLY A 144 6.04 -6.53 4.00
CA GLY A 144 5.99 -5.12 3.65
C GLY A 144 7.07 -4.75 2.65
N VAL A 145 6.99 -3.55 2.11
CA VAL A 145 7.94 -3.05 1.10
C VAL A 145 8.31 -1.60 1.37
N VAL A 146 9.53 -1.25 0.99
CA VAL A 146 9.92 0.13 0.72
C VAL A 146 9.92 0.34 -0.79
N GLY A 147 9.24 1.39 -1.26
CA GLY A 147 9.14 1.71 -2.68
C GLY A 147 9.45 3.17 -2.97
N LYS A 148 9.94 3.45 -4.17
CA LYS A 148 10.20 4.80 -4.68
C LYS A 148 9.15 5.16 -5.72
N SER A 149 8.57 6.35 -5.63
CA SER A 149 7.56 6.83 -6.57
C SER A 149 8.12 6.91 -7.99
N LEU A 150 7.29 6.55 -8.96
CA LEU A 150 7.59 6.74 -10.38
C LEU A 150 7.21 8.13 -10.89
N LYS A 151 6.54 8.95 -10.07
CA LYS A 151 6.05 10.29 -10.42
C LYS A 151 6.85 11.40 -9.73
N ASN A 152 7.31 11.17 -8.50
CA ASN A 152 8.07 12.13 -7.72
C ASN A 152 9.38 11.49 -7.23
N GLU A 153 10.52 11.99 -7.69
CA GLU A 153 11.84 11.40 -7.41
C GLU A 153 12.22 11.41 -5.92
N ASN A 154 11.61 12.28 -5.12
CA ASN A 154 11.87 12.39 -3.68
C ASN A 154 10.82 11.68 -2.83
N ARG A 155 9.82 11.04 -3.45
CA ARG A 155 8.73 10.38 -2.72
C ARG A 155 8.94 8.89 -2.58
N TYR A 156 8.70 8.42 -1.37
CA TYR A 156 8.82 7.03 -0.98
C TYR A 156 7.51 6.53 -0.35
N ILE A 157 7.33 5.22 -0.37
CA ILE A 157 6.29 4.54 0.40
C ILE A 157 6.93 3.47 1.26
N VAL A 158 6.47 3.38 2.50
CA VAL A 158 6.71 2.25 3.39
C VAL A 158 5.35 1.61 3.63
N LEU A 159 5.11 0.43 3.07
CA LEU A 159 3.87 -0.32 3.25
C LEU A 159 4.15 -1.56 4.09
N THR A 160 3.37 -1.76 5.14
CA THR A 160 3.44 -2.94 6.02
C THR A 160 2.08 -3.63 6.08
N TYR A 161 2.13 -4.96 6.07
CA TYR A 161 0.96 -5.82 6.09
C TYR A 161 0.95 -6.69 7.33
N TRP A 162 -0.19 -6.72 7.99
CA TRP A 162 -0.36 -7.26 9.32
C TRP A 162 -1.48 -8.28 9.33
N LYS A 163 -1.32 -9.28 10.19
CA LYS A 163 -2.33 -10.29 10.46
C LYS A 163 -3.68 -9.67 10.77
N ASP A 164 -3.68 -8.66 11.63
CA ASP A 164 -4.86 -7.90 12.02
C ASP A 164 -4.48 -6.53 12.62
N GLU A 165 -5.49 -5.69 12.81
CA GLU A 165 -5.33 -4.35 13.40
C GLU A 165 -4.75 -4.40 14.82
N LYS A 166 -5.07 -5.45 15.61
CA LYS A 166 -4.60 -5.57 17.00
C LYS A 166 -3.10 -5.82 17.05
N ALA A 167 -2.56 -6.63 16.14
CA ALA A 167 -1.13 -6.85 16.01
C ALA A 167 -0.39 -5.56 15.68
N HIS A 168 -0.91 -4.77 14.73
CA HIS A 168 -0.34 -3.46 14.42
C HIS A 168 -0.47 -2.48 15.59
N GLN A 169 -1.61 -2.44 16.29
CA GLN A 169 -1.82 -1.58 17.44
C GLN A 169 -0.82 -1.89 18.56
N HIS A 170 -0.56 -3.17 18.84
CA HIS A 170 0.45 -3.58 19.80
C HIS A 170 1.86 -3.09 19.41
N TYR A 171 2.23 -3.15 18.14
CA TYR A 171 3.47 -2.56 17.64
C TYR A 171 3.54 -1.05 17.88
N VAL A 172 2.44 -0.33 17.60
CA VAL A 172 2.33 1.12 17.77
C VAL A 172 2.46 1.53 19.24
N GLU A 173 1.92 0.75 20.15
CA GLU A 173 1.95 1.05 21.59
C GLU A 173 3.30 0.72 22.22
N GLU A 174 3.88 -0.44 21.91
CA GLU A 174 5.02 -0.98 22.65
C GLU A 174 6.38 -0.68 22.02
N ILE A 175 6.46 -0.56 20.70
CA ILE A 175 7.73 -0.56 19.97
C ILE A 175 7.94 0.74 19.19
N PHE A 176 6.91 1.19 18.47
CA PHE A 176 6.98 2.37 17.61
C PHE A 176 7.49 3.65 18.30
N PRO A 177 7.14 3.98 19.57
CA PRO A 177 7.55 5.24 20.18
C PRO A 177 9.08 5.38 20.31
N GLU A 178 9.76 4.30 20.69
CA GLU A 178 11.23 4.30 20.79
C GLU A 178 11.89 4.34 19.40
N LEU A 179 11.36 3.61 18.42
CA LEU A 179 11.84 3.67 17.04
C LEU A 179 11.69 5.08 16.45
N TYR A 180 10.55 5.72 16.68
CA TYR A 180 10.27 7.08 16.21
C TYR A 180 11.27 8.09 16.79
N LYS A 181 11.56 7.97 18.09
CA LYS A 181 12.57 8.80 18.77
C LYS A 181 13.98 8.56 18.22
N LEU A 182 14.36 7.29 18.00
CA LEU A 182 15.66 6.93 17.43
C LEU A 182 15.82 7.40 15.98
N ALA A 183 14.76 7.29 15.18
CA ALA A 183 14.78 7.66 13.78
C ALA A 183 14.90 9.17 13.57
N ASN A 184 14.39 10.00 14.49
CA ASN A 184 14.38 11.46 14.37
C ASN A 184 13.99 11.94 12.95
N ILE A 185 12.78 11.54 12.52
CA ILE A 185 12.36 11.61 11.11
C ILE A 185 12.38 13.01 10.51
N HIS A 186 12.33 14.05 11.34
CA HIS A 186 12.35 15.44 10.90
C HIS A 186 13.68 15.85 10.26
N GLU A 187 14.75 15.08 10.42
CA GLU A 187 16.03 15.34 9.75
C GLU A 187 16.00 15.06 8.26
N ASP A 188 15.26 14.04 7.84
CA ASP A 188 15.28 13.47 6.49
C ASP A 188 13.93 13.57 5.77
N ILE A 189 12.82 13.72 6.48
CA ILE A 189 11.47 13.80 5.89
C ILE A 189 10.96 15.24 5.89
N GLU A 190 10.44 15.68 4.75
CA GLU A 190 9.75 16.96 4.57
C GLU A 190 8.25 16.84 4.91
N ASP A 191 7.58 15.85 4.33
CA ASP A 191 6.16 15.55 4.58
C ASP A 191 5.94 14.04 4.73
N ILE A 192 4.99 13.65 5.57
CA ILE A 192 4.58 12.26 5.75
C ILE A 192 3.06 12.15 5.81
N ARG A 193 2.50 11.33 4.92
CA ARG A 193 1.08 11.02 4.85
C ARG A 193 0.84 9.58 5.25
N GLY A 194 0.15 9.40 6.37
CA GLY A 194 -0.25 8.10 6.85
C GLY A 194 -1.57 7.63 6.23
N LYS A 195 -1.58 6.42 5.68
CA LYS A 195 -2.77 5.67 5.27
C LYS A 195 -2.82 4.35 6.01
N GLN A 196 -4.02 3.88 6.33
CA GLN A 196 -4.24 2.54 6.87
C GLN A 196 -5.50 1.97 6.24
N ALA A 197 -5.76 0.68 6.41
CA ALA A 197 -7.03 0.08 6.06
C ALA A 197 -7.23 -1.28 6.75
N VAL A 198 -8.45 -1.51 7.20
CA VAL A 198 -8.95 -2.85 7.52
C VAL A 198 -9.38 -3.50 6.21
N CYS A 199 -8.74 -4.61 5.84
CA CYS A 199 -8.95 -5.24 4.55
C CYS A 199 -10.33 -5.89 4.44
N LYS A 200 -10.88 -5.83 3.23
CA LYS A 200 -12.12 -6.52 2.86
C LYS A 200 -11.75 -7.75 2.05
N GLU A 201 -12.22 -8.92 2.48
CA GLU A 201 -11.99 -10.19 1.78
C GLU A 201 -12.56 -10.12 0.35
N GLU A 202 -13.66 -9.39 0.17
CA GLU A 202 -14.32 -9.20 -1.12
C GLU A 202 -13.48 -8.36 -2.10
N TRP A 203 -12.49 -7.60 -1.61
CA TRP A 203 -11.59 -6.80 -2.44
C TRP A 203 -10.28 -7.52 -2.77
N LEU A 204 -10.05 -8.67 -2.14
CA LEU A 204 -8.88 -9.52 -2.38
C LEU A 204 -9.01 -10.20 -3.75
N VAL A 205 -7.97 -10.07 -4.57
CA VAL A 205 -7.83 -10.76 -5.85
C VAL A 205 -6.42 -11.32 -5.93
N TYR A 206 -6.27 -12.61 -6.22
CA TYR A 206 -4.98 -13.30 -6.30
C TYR A 206 -5.04 -14.40 -7.35
#